data_AF-A0A1U7DB35-F1
#
_entry.id   AF-A0A1U7DB35-F1
#
_cell.length_a   1.000
_cell.length_b   1.000
_cell.length_c   1.000
_cell.angle_alpha   90.00
_cell.angle_beta   90.00
_cell.angle_gamma   90.00
#
_symmetry.space_group_name_H-M   'P 1'
#
loop_
_entity.id
_entity.type
_entity.pdbx_description
1 polymer ?
#
loop_
_entity_poly.entity_id
_entity_poly.type
_entity_poly.pdbx_seq_one_letter_code
_entity_poly.pdbx_strand_id
1 'polypeptide(L)'
;MNNATRPALMAAHEAALADNVIEYAGRRVKGIRTGFANAVARSGIGHVRIHDLRHTAAVAMLSEEVPLEKVSEMLDHSKMAVTFSTCAGFLPQHMQDAVDVLDFASLKRGA
;
A
#
# COMPACT_ATOMS: atom_id res chain seq x y z
N MET A 1 1.01 11.04 -8.31
CA MET A 1 0.03 10.73 -9.38
C MET A 1 0.79 10.07 -10.53
N ASN A 2 0.39 8.88 -10.98
CA ASN A 2 1.14 8.14 -12.01
C ASN A 2 0.66 8.50 -13.43
N ASN A 3 1.40 8.06 -14.45
CA ASN A 3 1.13 8.39 -15.85
C ASN A 3 -0.21 7.84 -16.37
N ALA A 4 -0.76 6.80 -15.74
CA ALA A 4 -2.07 6.24 -16.10
C ALA A 4 -3.24 6.91 -15.36
N THR A 5 -3.05 7.35 -14.11
CA THR A 5 -4.13 7.88 -13.27
C THR A 5 -4.63 9.22 -13.77
N ARG A 6 -3.72 10.13 -14.14
CA ARG A 6 -4.12 11.48 -14.57
C ARG A 6 -4.99 11.47 -15.84
N PRO A 7 -4.60 10.78 -16.94
CA PRO A 7 -5.45 10.70 -18.13
C PRO A 7 -6.80 10.04 -17.85
N ALA A 8 -6.82 8.96 -17.06
CA ALA A 8 -8.06 8.29 -16.69
C ALA A 8 -9.01 9.19 -15.88
N LEU A 9 -8.46 9.97 -14.93
CA LEU A 9 -9.25 10.92 -14.15
C LEU A 9 -9.77 12.09 -14.99
N MET A 10 -8.97 12.59 -15.95
CA MET A 10 -9.41 13.65 -16.86
C MET A 10 -10.57 13.17 -17.74
N ALA A 11 -10.46 11.99 -18.35
CA ALA A 11 -11.53 11.41 -19.16
C ALA A 11 -12.81 11.17 -18.32
N ALA A 12 -12.66 10.67 -17.09
CA ALA A 12 -13.79 10.49 -16.18
C ALA A 12 -14.43 11.82 -15.76
N HIS A 13 -13.63 12.89 -15.62
CA HIS A 13 -14.12 14.21 -15.27
C HIS A 13 -14.95 14.84 -16.39
N GLU A 14 -14.49 14.72 -17.65
CA GLU A 14 -15.25 15.19 -18.83
C GLU A 14 -16.60 14.46 -18.98
N ALA A 15 -16.64 13.17 -18.63
CA ALA A 15 -17.84 12.35 -18.68
C ALA A 15 -18.69 12.39 -17.39
N ALA A 16 -18.32 13.20 -16.39
CA ALA A 16 -18.97 13.19 -15.09
C ALA A 16 -20.44 13.67 -15.18
N LEU A 17 -21.35 12.90 -14.58
CA LEU A 17 -22.78 13.23 -14.51
C LEU A 17 -23.18 13.90 -13.19
N ALA A 18 -22.24 14.04 -12.26
CA ALA A 18 -22.42 14.67 -10.97
C ALA A 18 -21.10 15.23 -10.44
N ASP A 19 -21.20 16.14 -9.48
CA ASP A 19 -20.05 16.78 -8.82
C ASP A 19 -19.26 15.82 -7.90
N ASN A 20 -19.73 14.58 -7.72
CA ASN A 20 -19.14 13.62 -6.79
C ASN A 20 -18.19 12.66 -7.51
N VAL A 21 -16.94 12.56 -7.03
CA VAL A 21 -15.95 11.60 -7.54
C VAL A 21 -16.39 10.14 -7.32
N ILE A 22 -17.06 9.85 -6.19
CA ILE A 22 -17.61 8.52 -5.88
C ILE A 22 -19.10 8.65 -5.63
N GLU A 23 -19.89 8.06 -6.52
CA GLU A 23 -21.34 8.10 -6.49
C GLU A 23 -22.04 6.79 -6.87
N TYR A 24 -23.32 6.73 -6.54
CA TYR A 24 -24.25 5.70 -7.00
C TYR A 24 -25.61 6.34 -7.25
N ALA A 25 -26.15 6.17 -8.45
CA ALA A 25 -27.43 6.74 -8.88
C ALA A 25 -27.54 8.27 -8.65
N GLY A 26 -26.50 9.02 -9.04
CA GLY A 26 -26.45 10.48 -8.91
C GLY A 26 -26.29 11.00 -7.48
N ARG A 27 -26.02 10.10 -6.51
CA ARG A 27 -25.87 10.45 -5.10
C ARG A 27 -24.48 10.06 -4.60
N ARG A 28 -23.87 10.96 -3.84
CA ARG A 28 -22.62 10.71 -3.13
C ARG A 28 -22.71 9.43 -2.28
N VAL A 29 -21.71 8.57 -2.41
CA VAL A 29 -21.55 7.42 -1.52
C VAL A 29 -21.11 7.93 -0.14
N LYS A 30 -21.94 7.69 0.90
CA LYS A 30 -21.65 8.12 2.29
C LYS A 30 -20.67 7.21 3.01
N GLY A 31 -20.50 5.98 2.54
CA GLY A 31 -19.57 5.02 3.13
C GLY A 31 -19.46 3.75 2.28
N ILE A 32 -18.27 3.15 2.30
CA ILE A 32 -17.94 1.98 1.49
C ILE A 32 -18.02 0.65 2.26
N ARG A 33 -18.32 0.70 3.57
CA ARG A 33 -18.21 -0.47 4.46
C ARG A 33 -19.08 -1.64 4.02
N THR A 34 -20.34 -1.37 3.70
CA THR A 34 -21.28 -2.43 3.26
C THR A 34 -20.85 -3.02 1.92
N GLY A 35 -20.48 -2.18 0.95
CA GLY A 35 -20.00 -2.65 -0.35
C GLY A 35 -18.74 -3.50 -0.23
N PHE A 36 -17.80 -3.07 0.62
CA PHE A 36 -16.57 -3.81 0.91
C PHE A 36 -16.84 -5.15 1.61
N ALA A 37 -17.64 -5.16 2.68
CA ALA A 37 -17.97 -6.40 3.40
C ALA A 37 -18.63 -7.43 2.47
N ASN A 38 -19.54 -6.98 1.61
CA ASN A 38 -20.16 -7.85 0.60
C ASN A 38 -19.14 -8.34 -0.44
N ALA A 39 -18.16 -7.52 -0.84
CA ALA A 39 -17.11 -7.94 -1.76
C ALA A 39 -16.20 -9.02 -1.15
N VAL A 40 -15.80 -8.84 0.12
CA VAL A 40 -15.01 -9.83 0.88
C VAL A 40 -15.78 -11.15 1.05
N ALA A 41 -17.07 -11.09 1.37
CA ALA A 41 -17.90 -12.29 1.46
C ALA A 41 -17.98 -13.05 0.12
N ARG A 42 -18.14 -12.32 -1.00
CA ARG A 42 -18.18 -12.93 -2.33
C ARG A 42 -16.86 -13.52 -2.79
N SER A 43 -15.72 -12.98 -2.34
CA SER A 43 -14.41 -13.48 -2.77
C SER A 43 -13.95 -14.73 -2.02
N GLY A 44 -14.56 -15.06 -0.87
CA GLY A 44 -14.25 -16.27 -0.11
C GLY A 44 -12.90 -16.25 0.61
N ILE A 45 -12.23 -15.10 0.67
CA ILE A 45 -10.87 -14.94 1.24
C ILE A 45 -10.86 -14.86 2.78
N GLY A 46 -12.01 -15.05 3.43
CA GLY A 46 -12.15 -14.97 4.88
C GLY A 46 -12.31 -13.54 5.39
N HIS A 47 -11.71 -13.24 6.54
CA HIS A 47 -11.89 -11.95 7.20
C HIS A 47 -10.86 -10.92 6.72
N VAL A 48 -11.33 -9.82 6.14
CA VAL A 48 -10.50 -8.68 5.71
C VAL A 48 -11.14 -7.38 6.19
N ARG A 49 -10.32 -6.47 6.71
CA ARG A 49 -10.68 -5.10 7.11
C ARG A 49 -10.33 -4.13 5.98
N ILE A 50 -11.01 -2.99 5.93
CA ILE A 50 -10.72 -1.94 4.93
C ILE A 50 -9.27 -1.44 5.04
N HIS A 51 -8.71 -1.36 6.26
CA HIS A 51 -7.33 -0.96 6.47
C HIS A 51 -6.31 -1.95 5.90
N ASP A 52 -6.68 -3.22 5.71
CA ASP A 52 -5.80 -4.23 5.13
C ASP A 52 -5.52 -3.95 3.66
N LEU A 53 -6.41 -3.23 2.96
CA LEU A 53 -6.14 -2.74 1.61
C LEU A 53 -4.94 -1.78 1.58
N ARG A 54 -4.84 -0.91 2.59
CA ARG A 54 -3.71 0.01 2.74
C ARG A 54 -2.44 -0.74 3.14
N HIS A 55 -2.56 -1.74 4.01
CA HIS A 55 -1.44 -2.60 4.36
C HIS A 55 -0.90 -3.37 3.15
N THR A 56 -1.80 -3.94 2.35
CA THR A 56 -1.45 -4.65 1.10
C THR A 56 -0.68 -3.73 0.14
N ALA A 57 -1.11 -2.48 -0.01
CA ALA A 57 -0.39 -1.51 -0.84
C ALA A 57 1.01 -1.18 -0.28
N ALA A 58 1.15 -1.08 1.04
CA ALA A 58 2.46 -0.87 1.68
C ALA A 58 3.39 -2.06 1.45
N VAL A 59 2.92 -3.29 1.69
CA VAL A 59 3.70 -4.51 1.45
C VAL A 59 4.09 -4.62 -0.02
N ALA A 60 3.17 -4.39 -0.96
CA ALA A 60 3.49 -4.45 -2.38
C ALA A 60 4.60 -3.46 -2.78
N MET A 61 4.57 -2.21 -2.27
CA MET A 61 5.64 -1.25 -2.53
C MET A 61 6.97 -1.66 -1.89
N LEU A 62 6.94 -2.20 -0.67
CA LEU A 62 8.13 -2.66 0.02
C LEU A 62 8.75 -3.91 -0.62
N SER A 63 7.93 -4.81 -1.18
CA SER A 63 8.38 -5.97 -1.95
C SER A 63 9.06 -5.59 -3.27
N GLU A 64 8.71 -4.42 -3.83
CA GLU A 64 9.40 -3.81 -4.98
C GLU A 64 10.56 -2.89 -4.54
N GLU A 65 11.09 -3.09 -3.34
CA GLU A 65 12.25 -2.38 -2.77
C GLU A 65 12.09 -0.86 -2.68
N VAL A 66 10.86 -0.34 -2.68
CA VAL A 66 10.62 1.08 -2.46
C VAL A 66 11.00 1.43 -1.01
N PRO A 67 11.89 2.43 -0.79
CA PRO A 67 12.30 2.83 0.55
C PRO A 67 11.11 3.16 1.47
N LEU A 68 11.19 2.70 2.72
CA LEU A 68 10.11 2.81 3.70
C LEU A 68 9.65 4.27 3.90
N GLU A 69 10.57 5.23 3.85
CA GLU A 69 10.30 6.65 3.97
C GLU A 69 9.36 7.12 2.85
N LYS A 70 9.64 6.71 1.61
CA LYS A 70 8.81 7.04 0.44
C LYS A 70 7.45 6.36 0.50
N VAL A 71 7.38 5.12 0.98
CA VAL A 71 6.10 4.42 1.19
C VAL A 71 5.26 5.13 2.26
N SER A 72 5.89 5.55 3.36
CA SER A 72 5.23 6.26 4.46
C SER A 72 4.73 7.65 4.04
N GLU A 73 5.49 8.37 3.23
CA GLU A 73 5.08 9.66 2.65
C GLU A 73 3.91 9.47 1.68
N MET A 74 4.01 8.50 0.75
CA MET A 74 2.99 8.23 -0.25
C MET A 74 1.63 7.85 0.36
N LEU A 75 1.64 7.09 1.46
CA LEU A 75 0.39 6.65 2.08
C LEU A 75 -0.25 7.69 3.00
N ASP A 76 0.40 8.84 3.26
CA ASP A 76 -0.02 9.89 4.22
C ASP A 76 0.21 9.47 5.69
N HIS A 77 1.43 9.76 6.16
CA HIS A 77 1.97 9.90 7.53
C HIS A 77 1.36 9.06 8.66
N SER A 78 0.81 7.89 8.36
CA SER A 78 0.28 6.99 9.37
C SER A 78 1.47 6.30 10.01
N LYS A 79 2.03 6.96 11.04
CA LYS A 79 3.09 6.53 11.95
C LYS A 79 4.00 5.46 11.32
N MET A 80 5.22 5.84 10.91
CA MET A 80 6.28 4.89 10.49
C MET A 80 6.34 3.63 11.37
N ALA A 81 6.08 3.77 12.68
CA ALA A 81 5.98 2.66 13.63
C ALA A 81 4.91 1.60 13.30
N VAL A 82 3.74 1.97 12.77
CA VAL A 82 2.67 1.04 12.36
C VAL A 82 3.04 0.36 11.05
N THR A 83 3.55 1.11 10.06
CA THR A 83 3.96 0.53 8.77
C THR A 83 5.11 -0.45 8.97
N PHE A 84 6.14 -0.10 9.75
CA PHE A 84 7.27 -0.99 10.04
C PHE A 84 6.83 -2.20 10.88
N SER A 85 6.11 -2.02 12.00
CA SER A 85 5.68 -3.15 12.83
C SER A 85 4.74 -4.13 12.11
N THR A 86 3.93 -3.65 11.17
CA THR A 86 3.00 -4.50 10.42
C THR A 86 3.62 -5.09 9.16
N CYS A 87 4.66 -4.46 8.58
CA CYS A 87 5.32 -4.98 7.36
C CYS A 87 6.61 -5.76 7.66
N ALA A 88 7.24 -5.62 8.83
CA ALA A 88 8.54 -6.22 9.14
C ALA A 88 8.60 -7.74 8.96
N GLY A 89 7.47 -8.46 9.13
CA GLY A 89 7.41 -9.91 8.93
C GLY A 89 7.33 -10.38 7.48
N PHE A 90 7.03 -9.49 6.52
CA PHE A 90 6.75 -9.82 5.10
C PHE A 90 7.85 -9.39 4.14
N LEU A 91 8.98 -9.00 4.69
CA LEU A 91 9.91 -8.11 4.03
C LEU A 91 11.24 -8.90 4.10
N PRO A 92 11.50 -9.81 3.14
CA PRO A 92 12.48 -10.89 3.35
C PRO A 92 13.93 -10.47 3.05
N GLN A 93 14.15 -9.36 2.34
CA GLN A 93 15.48 -8.98 1.81
C GLN A 93 16.20 -7.89 2.61
N HIS A 94 15.67 -6.67 2.72
CA HIS A 94 15.48 -6.09 4.03
C HIS A 94 16.63 -5.98 5.05
N MET A 95 16.66 -6.99 5.92
CA MET A 95 17.62 -7.13 7.00
C MET A 95 18.85 -7.92 6.58
N GLN A 96 18.81 -8.69 5.49
CA GLN A 96 19.95 -9.46 5.02
C GLN A 96 21.08 -8.52 4.60
N ASP A 97 20.78 -7.46 3.84
CA ASP A 97 21.78 -6.44 3.47
C ASP A 97 22.40 -5.75 4.70
N ALA A 98 21.59 -5.49 5.73
CA ALA A 98 22.07 -4.89 6.98
C ALA A 98 22.90 -5.87 7.82
N VAL A 99 22.56 -7.16 7.79
CA VAL A 99 23.32 -8.25 8.42
C VAL A 99 24.61 -8.50 7.66
N ASP A 100 24.61 -8.39 6.34
CA ASP A 100 25.77 -8.58 5.46
C ASP A 100 26.80 -7.44 5.66
N VAL A 101 26.36 -6.22 5.96
CA VAL A 101 27.27 -5.13 6.40
C VAL A 101 27.99 -5.49 7.72
N LEU A 102 27.40 -6.33 8.55
CA LEU A 102 28.00 -6.82 9.79
C LEU A 102 28.79 -8.13 9.61
N ASP A 103 28.91 -8.64 8.37
CA ASP A 103 29.71 -9.84 8.08
C ASP A 103 31.21 -9.51 8.01
N PHE A 104 31.80 -9.36 9.20
CA PHE A 104 33.24 -9.20 9.38
C PHE A 104 34.03 -10.51 9.19
N ALA A 105 33.38 -11.66 8.93
CA ALA A 105 34.08 -12.93 8.73
C ALA A 105 34.83 -12.98 7.38
N SER A 106 34.45 -12.10 6.44
CA SER A 106 35.08 -11.94 5.12
C SER A 106 36.37 -11.10 5.14
N LEU A 107 36.66 -10.37 6.22
CA LEU A 107 37.95 -9.72 6.45
C LEU A 107 39.00 -10.78 6.79
N LYS A 108 39.51 -11.46 5.77
CA LYS A 108 40.74 -12.24 5.88
C LYS A 108 41.81 -11.36 6.54
N ARG A 109 42.24 -11.82 7.71
CA ARG A 109 43.48 -11.44 8.40
C ARG A 109 44.60 -11.30 7.37
N GLY A 110 44.90 -10.07 6.99
CA GLY A 110 46.18 -9.69 6.41
C GLY A 110 47.19 -9.63 7.53
N ALA A 111 48.07 -10.62 7.56
CA ALA A 111 49.33 -10.59 8.31
C ALA A 111 50.32 -9.62 7.63
#